data_AF-A0A1F6HIP1-F1
#
_entry.id   AF-A0A1F6HIP1-F1
#
_cell.length_a   1.000
_cell.length_b   1.000
_cell.length_c   1.000
_cell.angle_alpha   90.00
_cell.angle_beta   90.00
_cell.angle_gamma   90.00
#
_symmetry.space_group_name_H-M   'P 1'
#
loop_
_entity.id
_entity.type
_entity.pdbx_description
1 polymer ?
#
loop_
_entity_poly.entity_id
_entity_poly.type
_entity_poly.pdbx_seq_one_letter_code
_entity_poly.pdbx_strand_id
1 'polypeptide(L)'
;MFYNNIWELPAITRVPNALGSIWNLSQLPRRDRLINQQNYSLSFKLLDEVDYWDADKIPEDWGIFFKAYYKKRGKIEVEPLYIPLHADAAQSSSVWKTLVNQYEQYKRWAWGVSDDPWIIKSYLTTPGVNFWDKSMRLVYVLWSHFMWPVNWFIITIGLTLPTLLNPRFGRTTLGYTVPKLSGTILTICLLFLSVILFLDYVYKPKRPKEVSRLKAFLSPFEFILMPIAGFFFSALPGLDAHTRLMLGKYMEYRVTEKV
;
A
#
# COMPACT_ATOMS: atom_id res chain seq x y z
N MET A 1 8.85 -9.07 -2.33
CA MET A 1 9.56 -8.21 -1.36
C MET A 1 10.49 -7.29 -2.12
N PHE A 2 10.54 -6.01 -1.78
CA PHE A 2 11.39 -5.00 -2.42
C PHE A 2 12.82 -5.01 -1.84
N TYR A 3 13.48 -6.16 -1.92
CA TYR A 3 14.74 -6.40 -1.20
C TYR A 3 15.99 -6.53 -2.08
N ASN A 4 15.87 -6.65 -3.41
CA ASN A 4 17.03 -6.86 -4.29
C ASN A 4 18.09 -5.75 -4.14
N ASN A 5 17.66 -4.48 -4.21
CA ASN A 5 18.51 -3.29 -4.15
C ASN A 5 18.32 -2.48 -2.85
N ILE A 6 17.78 -3.08 -1.78
CA ILE A 6 17.40 -2.36 -0.55
C ILE A 6 18.57 -1.60 0.10
N TRP A 7 19.79 -2.12 -0.03
CA TRP A 7 20.99 -1.50 0.52
C TRP A 7 21.50 -0.29 -0.27
N GLU A 8 21.06 -0.13 -1.51
CA GLU A 8 21.44 0.97 -2.41
C GLU A 8 20.53 2.19 -2.20
N LEU A 9 19.28 1.96 -1.82
CA LEU A 9 18.30 3.02 -1.60
C LEU A 9 18.74 4.05 -0.54
N PRO A 10 18.36 5.33 -0.69
CA PRO A 10 18.37 6.31 0.40
C PRO A 10 17.54 5.84 1.61
N ALA A 11 17.90 6.26 2.83
CA ALA A 11 17.18 5.87 4.06
C ALA A 11 15.67 6.17 3.98
N ILE A 12 15.30 7.34 3.48
CA ILE A 12 13.92 7.81 3.41
C ILE A 12 13.02 7.00 2.45
N THR A 13 13.58 6.38 1.40
CA THR A 13 12.85 5.47 0.49
C THR A 13 13.01 4.01 0.90
N ARG A 14 14.08 3.66 1.62
CA ARG A 14 14.26 2.31 2.17
C ARG A 14 13.19 1.93 3.18
N VAL A 15 12.83 2.86 4.08
CA VAL A 15 11.79 2.65 5.09
C VAL A 15 10.44 2.20 4.49
N PRO A 16 9.83 2.94 3.54
CA PRO A 16 8.56 2.50 2.95
C PRO A 16 8.68 1.21 2.13
N ASN A 17 9.83 0.92 1.51
CA ASN A 17 10.04 -0.35 0.79
C ASN A 17 10.20 -1.56 1.74
N ALA A 18 10.85 -1.37 2.88
CA ALA A 18 10.93 -2.37 3.95
C ALA A 18 9.53 -2.65 4.52
N LEU A 19 8.79 -1.60 4.90
CA LEU A 19 7.42 -1.73 5.40
C LEU A 19 6.48 -2.36 4.35
N GLY A 20 6.57 -1.95 3.09
CA GLY A 20 5.80 -2.52 1.99
C GLY A 20 6.09 -4.01 1.77
N SER A 21 7.34 -4.44 1.97
CA SER A 21 7.71 -5.86 1.90
C SER A 21 7.05 -6.69 2.99
N ILE A 22 7.05 -6.20 4.23
CA ILE A 22 6.38 -6.88 5.35
C ILE A 22 4.85 -6.81 5.22
N TRP A 23 4.31 -5.70 4.69
CA TRP A 23 2.89 -5.56 4.38
C TRP A 23 2.42 -6.61 3.37
N ASN A 24 3.19 -6.82 2.28
CA ASN A 24 2.87 -7.83 1.29
C ASN A 24 2.85 -9.24 1.90
N LEU A 25 3.78 -9.56 2.80
CA LEU A 25 3.78 -10.83 3.53
C LEU A 25 2.54 -10.98 4.43
N SER A 26 2.10 -9.90 5.07
CA SER A 26 0.94 -9.93 5.97
C SER A 26 -0.40 -10.08 5.24
N GLN A 27 -0.45 -9.82 3.93
CA GLN A 27 -1.64 -10.06 3.11
C GLN A 27 -1.82 -11.54 2.74
N LEU A 28 -0.74 -12.31 2.54
CA LEU A 28 -0.82 -13.71 2.10
C LEU A 28 -1.77 -14.60 2.94
N PRO A 29 -1.76 -14.56 4.28
CA PRO A 29 -2.70 -15.37 5.08
C PRO A 29 -4.16 -14.89 5.04
N ARG A 30 -4.45 -13.72 4.46
CA ARG A 30 -5.79 -13.11 4.40
C ARG A 30 -6.62 -13.63 3.23
N ARG A 31 -6.79 -14.96 3.14
CA ARG A 31 -7.61 -15.62 2.11
C ARG A 31 -9.02 -15.06 2.01
N ASP A 32 -9.57 -14.54 3.11
CA ASP A 32 -10.86 -13.88 3.17
C ASP A 32 -11.00 -12.70 2.19
N ARG A 33 -9.91 -12.01 1.88
CA ARG A 33 -9.94 -10.77 1.07
C ARG A 33 -8.75 -10.63 0.12
N LEU A 34 -8.03 -11.73 -0.12
CA LEU A 34 -6.83 -11.72 -0.94
C LEU A 34 -7.21 -11.43 -2.39
N ILE A 35 -6.48 -10.51 -2.99
CA ILE A 35 -6.61 -10.04 -4.38
C ILE A 35 -5.23 -10.13 -5.00
N ASN A 36 -5.14 -10.55 -6.28
CA ASN A 36 -3.85 -10.59 -6.94
C ASN A 36 -3.32 -9.18 -7.24
N GLN A 37 -2.00 -9.06 -7.19
CA GLN A 37 -1.26 -7.84 -7.54
C GLN A 37 -0.20 -8.23 -8.57
N GLN A 38 0.84 -7.40 -8.75
CA GLN A 38 1.97 -7.55 -9.67
C GLN A 38 2.64 -8.95 -9.80
N ASN A 39 2.44 -9.90 -8.87
CA ASN A 39 2.99 -11.26 -8.96
C ASN A 39 1.87 -12.30 -8.82
N TYR A 40 1.45 -12.88 -9.94
CA TYR A 40 0.40 -13.91 -9.97
C TYR A 40 0.53 -14.77 -11.22
N SER A 41 -0.18 -15.90 -11.19
CA SER A 41 -0.38 -16.77 -12.35
C SER A 41 -1.88 -17.05 -12.47
N LEU A 42 -2.38 -17.09 -13.70
CA LEU A 42 -3.76 -17.50 -14.00
C LEU A 42 -3.78 -18.47 -15.19
N SER A 43 -4.80 -19.31 -15.26
CA SER A 43 -4.97 -20.20 -16.41
C SER A 43 -5.25 -19.39 -17.68
N PHE A 44 -4.64 -19.79 -18.79
CA PHE A 44 -4.90 -19.15 -20.09
C PHE A 44 -6.39 -19.21 -20.48
N LYS A 45 -7.06 -20.33 -20.18
CA LYS A 45 -8.51 -20.47 -20.39
C LYS A 45 -9.31 -19.41 -19.64
N LEU A 46 -9.00 -19.17 -18.36
CA LEU A 46 -9.68 -18.13 -17.58
C LEU A 46 -9.44 -16.75 -18.19
N LEU A 47 -8.19 -16.46 -18.57
CA LEU A 47 -7.80 -15.19 -19.18
C LEU A 47 -8.59 -14.91 -20.47
N ASP A 48 -8.69 -15.92 -21.35
CA ASP A 48 -9.45 -15.85 -22.60
C ASP A 48 -10.96 -15.66 -22.33
N GLU A 49 -11.53 -16.41 -21.39
CA GLU A 49 -12.93 -16.31 -21.01
C GLU A 49 -13.30 -14.95 -20.39
N VAL A 50 -12.34 -14.22 -19.82
CA VAL A 50 -12.56 -12.90 -19.22
C VAL A 50 -12.19 -11.75 -20.14
N ASP A 51 -11.82 -12.03 -21.40
CA ASP A 51 -11.46 -11.03 -22.41
C ASP A 51 -10.19 -10.24 -22.04
N TYR A 52 -9.16 -10.97 -21.60
CA TYR A 52 -7.80 -10.47 -21.36
C TYR A 52 -7.71 -9.25 -20.40
N TRP A 53 -6.53 -8.64 -20.34
CA TRP A 53 -6.20 -7.48 -19.52
C TRP A 53 -6.63 -6.17 -20.18
N ASP A 54 -6.94 -5.16 -19.37
CA ASP A 54 -7.33 -3.83 -19.86
C ASP A 54 -6.06 -3.00 -20.14
N ALA A 55 -5.56 -3.02 -21.38
CA ALA A 55 -4.26 -2.46 -21.75
C ALA A 55 -4.10 -0.94 -21.54
N ASP A 56 -5.22 -0.21 -21.42
CA ASP A 56 -5.28 1.23 -21.22
C ASP A 56 -5.39 1.64 -19.73
N LYS A 57 -5.46 0.67 -18.81
CA LYS A 57 -5.52 0.95 -17.36
C LYS A 57 -4.15 0.90 -16.70
N ILE A 58 -3.89 1.87 -15.83
CA ILE A 58 -2.68 1.88 -15.00
C ILE A 58 -2.69 0.75 -13.96
N PRO A 59 -3.73 0.61 -13.11
CA PRO A 59 -3.80 -0.45 -12.09
C PRO A 59 -4.37 -1.75 -12.67
N GLU A 60 -3.79 -2.25 -13.76
CA GLU A 60 -4.32 -3.42 -14.46
C GLU A 60 -4.28 -4.69 -13.59
N ASP A 61 -3.20 -4.87 -12.82
CA ASP A 61 -2.87 -6.12 -12.10
C ASP A 61 -4.00 -6.65 -11.21
N TRP A 62 -4.73 -5.77 -10.52
CA TRP A 62 -5.87 -6.19 -9.70
C TRP A 62 -7.22 -6.05 -10.42
N GLY A 63 -7.25 -5.38 -11.57
CA GLY A 63 -8.45 -5.14 -12.35
C GLY A 63 -8.91 -6.45 -12.96
N ILE A 64 -7.95 -7.24 -13.44
CA ILE A 64 -8.19 -8.61 -13.89
C ILE A 64 -8.81 -9.50 -12.81
N PHE A 65 -8.48 -9.30 -11.53
CA PHE A 65 -9.11 -10.03 -10.42
C PHE A 65 -10.63 -9.82 -10.45
N PHE A 66 -11.05 -8.55 -10.37
CA PHE A 66 -12.46 -8.20 -10.30
C PHE A 66 -13.19 -8.52 -11.60
N LYS A 67 -12.53 -8.32 -12.75
CA LYS A 67 -13.05 -8.73 -14.07
C LYS A 67 -13.36 -10.22 -14.08
N ALA A 68 -12.41 -11.06 -13.65
CA ALA A 68 -12.59 -12.50 -13.57
C ALA A 68 -13.63 -12.91 -12.51
N TYR A 69 -13.56 -12.33 -11.32
CA TYR A 69 -14.47 -12.60 -10.20
C TYR A 69 -15.93 -12.36 -10.59
N TYR A 70 -16.27 -11.21 -11.17
CA TYR A 70 -17.64 -10.92 -11.59
C TYR A 70 -18.06 -11.74 -12.82
N LYS A 71 -17.18 -11.93 -13.82
CA LYS A 71 -17.50 -12.74 -15.01
C LYS A 71 -17.75 -14.20 -14.67
N LYS A 72 -17.09 -14.73 -13.64
CA LYS A 72 -17.28 -16.10 -13.12
C LYS A 72 -18.25 -16.19 -11.95
N ARG A 73 -19.00 -15.12 -11.67
CA ARG A 73 -20.04 -15.06 -10.63
C ARG A 73 -19.52 -15.45 -9.24
N GLY A 74 -18.35 -14.94 -8.85
CA GLY A 74 -17.72 -15.17 -7.56
C GLY A 74 -17.00 -16.52 -7.41
N LYS A 75 -16.82 -17.27 -8.50
CA LYS A 75 -16.12 -18.57 -8.47
C LYS A 75 -14.60 -18.46 -8.65
N ILE A 76 -14.03 -17.31 -8.29
CA ILE A 76 -12.59 -17.03 -8.40
C ILE A 76 -12.05 -16.71 -7.03
N GLU A 77 -10.98 -17.40 -6.67
CA GLU A 77 -10.24 -17.22 -5.43
C GLU A 77 -8.75 -17.09 -5.74
N VAL A 78 -8.05 -16.34 -4.88
CA VAL A 78 -6.60 -16.21 -4.96
C VAL A 78 -5.98 -17.17 -3.96
N GLU A 79 -5.17 -18.08 -4.48
CA GLU A 79 -4.40 -19.01 -3.66
C GLU A 79 -3.00 -18.43 -3.37
N PRO A 80 -2.65 -18.15 -2.10
CA PRO A 80 -1.34 -17.61 -1.76
C PRO A 80 -0.25 -18.68 -1.94
N LEU A 81 0.82 -18.30 -2.65
CA LEU A 81 2.03 -19.11 -2.76
C LEU A 81 3.13 -18.52 -1.89
N TYR A 82 3.59 -19.28 -0.89
CA TYR A 82 4.63 -18.85 0.06
C TYR A 82 6.04 -19.09 -0.48
N ILE A 83 6.29 -18.59 -1.69
CA ILE A 83 7.59 -18.67 -2.36
C ILE A 83 8.26 -17.29 -2.26
N PRO A 84 9.52 -17.20 -1.80
CA PRO A 84 10.21 -15.92 -1.71
C PRO A 84 10.40 -15.33 -3.10
N LEU A 85 9.79 -14.17 -3.33
CA LEU A 85 9.99 -13.37 -4.54
C LEU A 85 10.60 -12.04 -4.14
N HIS A 86 11.74 -11.71 -4.75
CA HIS A 86 12.44 -10.47 -4.55
C HIS A 86 12.36 -9.60 -5.81
N ALA A 87 11.99 -8.35 -5.62
CA ALA A 87 11.87 -7.33 -6.66
C ALA A 87 12.74 -6.13 -6.29
N ASP A 88 13.12 -5.34 -7.28
CA ASP A 88 13.80 -4.07 -7.04
C ASP A 88 12.78 -3.01 -6.61
N ALA A 89 13.16 -2.25 -5.58
CA ALA A 89 12.54 -1.00 -5.24
C ALA A 89 12.86 0.08 -6.29
N ALA A 90 12.04 1.13 -6.36
CA ALA A 90 12.31 2.27 -7.23
C ALA A 90 13.65 2.91 -6.88
N GLN A 91 14.59 2.86 -7.83
CA GLN A 91 15.93 3.43 -7.73
C GLN A 91 16.27 4.08 -9.07
N SER A 92 16.98 5.21 -9.00
CA SER A 92 17.43 5.96 -10.18
C SER A 92 18.85 6.47 -9.93
N SER A 93 19.46 7.05 -10.96
CA SER A 93 20.86 7.45 -11.00
C SER A 93 21.32 8.45 -9.92
N SER A 94 20.41 9.06 -9.16
CA SER A 94 20.74 9.94 -8.04
C SER A 94 19.69 9.86 -6.93
N VAL A 95 20.04 10.33 -5.72
CA VAL A 95 19.13 10.37 -4.58
C VAL A 95 17.86 11.13 -4.93
N TRP A 96 17.97 12.34 -5.47
CA TRP A 96 16.81 13.15 -5.85
C TRP A 96 15.91 12.47 -6.88
N LYS A 97 16.52 11.90 -7.94
CA LYS A 97 15.74 11.16 -8.95
C LYS A 97 15.07 9.93 -8.35
N THR A 98 15.70 9.25 -7.40
CA THR A 98 15.11 8.12 -6.67
C THR A 98 13.88 8.55 -5.87
N LEU A 99 13.93 9.70 -5.18
CA LEU A 99 12.77 10.25 -4.46
C LEU A 99 11.62 10.54 -5.43
N VAL A 100 11.89 11.22 -6.54
CA VAL A 100 10.87 11.52 -7.57
C VAL A 100 10.30 10.22 -8.16
N ASN A 101 11.15 9.25 -8.49
CA ASN A 101 10.73 7.97 -9.06
C ASN A 101 9.85 7.17 -8.09
N GLN A 102 10.19 7.15 -6.79
CA GLN A 102 9.37 6.53 -5.75
C GLN A 102 8.01 7.22 -5.61
N TYR A 103 7.98 8.56 -5.63
CA TYR A 103 6.74 9.34 -5.58
C TYR A 103 5.82 8.99 -6.75
N GLU A 104 6.35 9.02 -7.97
CA GLU A 104 5.61 8.68 -9.19
C GLU A 104 5.10 7.24 -9.18
N GLN A 105 5.90 6.28 -8.67
CA GLN A 105 5.47 4.89 -8.53
C GLN A 105 4.24 4.78 -7.62
N TYR A 106 4.29 5.37 -6.44
CA TYR A 106 3.17 5.29 -5.48
C TYR A 106 1.95 6.07 -5.91
N LYS A 107 2.13 7.17 -6.64
CA LYS A 107 1.02 7.88 -7.28
C LYS A 107 0.29 7.00 -8.28
N ARG A 108 1.02 6.24 -9.11
CA ARG A 108 0.42 5.27 -10.05
C ARG A 108 -0.31 4.14 -9.34
N TRP A 109 0.21 3.67 -8.20
CA TRP A 109 -0.49 2.65 -7.42
C TRP A 109 -1.76 3.21 -6.78
N ALA A 110 -1.71 4.43 -6.24
CA ALA A 110 -2.89 5.09 -5.68
C ALA A 110 -3.92 5.52 -6.72
N TRP A 111 -3.53 5.62 -8.00
CA TRP A 111 -4.46 5.76 -9.13
C TRP A 111 -5.44 4.57 -9.25
N GLY A 112 -5.18 3.47 -8.53
CA GLY A 112 -6.10 2.36 -8.31
C GLY A 112 -7.55 2.78 -8.01
N VAL A 113 -7.76 3.92 -7.33
CA VAL A 113 -9.10 4.44 -6.99
C VAL A 113 -9.99 4.65 -8.22
N SER A 114 -9.39 4.78 -9.42
CA SER A 114 -10.11 4.83 -10.69
C SER A 114 -10.92 3.57 -11.00
N ASP A 115 -10.65 2.43 -10.34
CA ASP A 115 -11.39 1.20 -10.51
C ASP A 115 -12.67 1.10 -9.68
N ASP A 116 -12.80 1.90 -8.61
CA ASP A 116 -13.95 1.86 -7.70
C ASP A 116 -15.30 1.97 -8.43
N PRO A 117 -15.51 2.90 -9.39
CA PRO A 117 -16.81 3.07 -10.03
C PRO A 117 -17.30 1.81 -10.76
N TRP A 118 -16.42 1.12 -11.50
CA TRP A 118 -16.83 -0.04 -12.29
C TRP A 118 -16.91 -1.31 -11.43
N ILE A 119 -16.12 -1.41 -10.36
CA ILE A 119 -16.26 -2.48 -9.36
C ILE A 119 -17.62 -2.34 -8.65
N ILE A 120 -17.99 -1.12 -8.22
CA ILE A 120 -19.32 -0.84 -7.63
C ILE A 120 -20.43 -1.18 -8.64
N LYS A 121 -20.29 -0.76 -9.90
CA LYS A 121 -21.25 -1.11 -10.95
C LYS A 121 -21.42 -2.63 -11.05
N SER A 122 -20.31 -3.37 -11.13
CA SER A 122 -20.32 -4.83 -11.24
C SER A 122 -20.92 -5.52 -10.01
N TYR A 123 -20.67 -4.98 -8.81
CA TYR A 123 -21.30 -5.42 -7.57
C TYR A 123 -22.83 -5.32 -7.61
N LEU A 124 -23.36 -4.25 -8.20
CA LEU A 124 -24.81 -4.00 -8.32
C LEU A 124 -25.45 -4.79 -9.46
N THR A 125 -24.77 -4.96 -10.59
CA THR A 125 -25.36 -5.52 -11.81
C THR A 125 -25.13 -7.01 -12.01
N THR A 126 -24.13 -7.63 -11.36
CA THR A 126 -23.82 -9.04 -11.55
C THR A 126 -24.68 -9.93 -10.64
N PRO A 127 -25.61 -10.73 -11.20
CA PRO A 127 -26.45 -11.63 -10.41
C PRO A 127 -25.70 -12.93 -10.07
N GLY A 128 -26.18 -13.65 -9.06
CA GLY A 128 -25.70 -15.00 -8.73
C GLY A 128 -24.33 -15.06 -8.04
N VAL A 129 -23.83 -13.93 -7.54
CA VAL A 129 -22.64 -13.84 -6.68
C VAL A 129 -23.07 -13.85 -5.21
N ASN A 130 -22.37 -14.58 -4.35
CA ASN A 130 -22.65 -14.59 -2.91
C ASN A 130 -22.53 -13.16 -2.34
N PHE A 131 -23.57 -12.71 -1.63
CA PHE A 131 -23.67 -11.33 -1.14
C PHE A 131 -22.54 -10.97 -0.16
N TRP A 132 -22.22 -11.85 0.79
CA TRP A 132 -21.21 -11.59 1.81
C TRP A 132 -19.81 -11.54 1.22
N ASP A 133 -19.51 -12.47 0.32
CA ASP A 133 -18.23 -12.53 -0.40
C ASP A 133 -17.98 -11.24 -1.22
N LYS A 134 -18.93 -10.87 -2.10
CA LYS A 134 -18.78 -9.63 -2.89
C LYS A 134 -18.79 -8.37 -2.04
N SER A 135 -19.53 -8.34 -0.94
CA SER A 135 -19.59 -7.19 -0.04
C SER A 135 -18.28 -7.01 0.72
N MET A 136 -17.70 -8.09 1.23
CA MET A 136 -16.43 -8.05 1.95
C MET A 136 -15.29 -7.56 1.04
N ARG A 137 -15.22 -8.05 -0.21
CA ARG A 137 -14.23 -7.61 -1.19
C ARG A 137 -14.42 -6.15 -1.61
N LEU A 138 -15.67 -5.73 -1.84
CA LEU A 138 -15.97 -4.34 -2.17
C LEU A 138 -15.60 -3.40 -1.02
N VAL A 139 -16.03 -3.71 0.22
CA VAL A 139 -15.71 -2.91 1.40
C VAL A 139 -14.21 -2.83 1.60
N TYR A 140 -13.48 -3.93 1.42
CA TYR A 140 -12.02 -3.93 1.54
C TYR A 140 -11.34 -3.00 0.53
N VAL A 141 -11.74 -3.04 -0.76
CA VAL A 141 -11.13 -2.17 -1.78
C VAL A 141 -11.45 -0.70 -1.53
N LEU A 142 -12.72 -0.36 -1.31
CA LEU A 142 -13.12 1.01 -1.01
C LEU A 142 -12.42 1.55 0.25
N TRP A 143 -12.34 0.72 1.30
CA TRP A 143 -11.63 1.06 2.52
C TRP A 143 -10.13 1.25 2.27
N SER A 144 -9.50 0.36 1.51
CA SER A 144 -8.07 0.43 1.19
C SER A 144 -7.74 1.70 0.41
N HIS A 145 -8.53 2.02 -0.62
CA HIS A 145 -8.38 3.26 -1.39
C HIS A 145 -8.57 4.49 -0.53
N PHE A 146 -9.66 4.55 0.22
CA PHE A 146 -9.96 5.71 1.05
C PHE A 146 -8.90 5.93 2.13
N MET A 147 -8.46 4.85 2.79
CA MET A 147 -7.50 4.95 3.89
C MET A 147 -6.07 5.24 3.40
N TRP A 148 -5.73 4.97 2.15
CA TRP A 148 -4.37 5.20 1.64
C TRP A 148 -3.90 6.65 1.83
N PRO A 149 -4.58 7.69 1.29
CA PRO A 149 -4.17 9.07 1.52
C PRO A 149 -4.50 9.58 2.94
N VAL A 150 -5.47 8.97 3.63
CA VAL A 150 -6.06 9.53 4.85
C VAL A 150 -5.35 9.04 6.13
N ASN A 151 -4.88 7.79 6.15
CA ASN A 151 -4.39 7.13 7.37
C ASN A 151 -3.26 7.91 8.07
N TRP A 152 -2.33 8.46 7.29
CA TRP A 152 -1.24 9.28 7.83
C TRP A 152 -1.75 10.48 8.63
N PHE A 153 -2.75 11.21 8.10
CA PHE A 153 -3.29 12.39 8.77
C PHE A 153 -4.01 12.00 10.07
N ILE A 154 -4.78 10.91 10.05
CA ILE A 154 -5.48 10.41 11.24
C ILE A 154 -4.48 10.04 12.34
N ILE A 155 -3.45 9.26 12.00
CA ILE A 155 -2.47 8.78 12.97
C ILE A 155 -1.56 9.91 13.48
N THR A 156 -1.04 10.75 12.59
CA THR A 156 0.02 11.71 12.94
C THR A 156 -0.51 13.01 13.51
N ILE A 157 -1.61 13.55 12.96
CA ILE A 157 -2.15 14.86 13.37
C ILE A 157 -3.62 14.82 13.81
N GLY A 158 -4.30 13.69 13.66
CA GLY A 158 -5.74 13.57 13.88
C GLY A 158 -6.16 13.85 15.32
N LEU A 159 -5.31 13.54 16.30
CA LEU A 159 -5.57 13.85 17.71
C LEU A 159 -5.36 15.32 18.06
N THR A 160 -4.36 15.95 17.43
CA THR A 160 -4.01 17.35 17.69
C THR A 160 -4.94 18.31 16.98
N LEU A 161 -5.55 17.90 15.86
CA LEU A 161 -6.37 18.76 15.02
C LEU A 161 -7.63 19.31 15.74
N PRO A 162 -8.45 18.50 16.46
CA PRO A 162 -9.60 19.03 17.20
C PRO A 162 -9.22 20.06 18.27
N THR A 163 -8.14 19.82 19.01
CA THR A 163 -7.65 20.75 20.04
C THR A 163 -7.08 22.03 19.45
N LEU A 164 -6.47 21.95 18.26
CA LEU A 164 -5.94 23.10 17.54
C LEU A 164 -7.07 23.98 16.97
N LEU A 165 -8.10 23.36 16.38
CA LEU A 165 -9.24 24.05 15.81
C LEU A 165 -10.19 24.61 16.87
N ASN A 166 -10.38 23.90 17.98
CA ASN A 166 -11.21 24.32 19.09
C ASN A 166 -10.52 24.06 20.44
N PRO A 167 -9.80 25.05 20.99
CA PRO A 167 -9.12 24.91 22.28
C PRO A 167 -10.04 24.53 23.45
N ARG A 168 -11.36 24.79 23.35
CA ARG A 168 -12.33 24.35 24.38
C ARG A 168 -12.51 22.84 24.41
N PHE A 169 -12.31 22.16 23.27
CA PHE A 169 -12.39 20.70 23.20
C PHE A 169 -11.40 20.02 24.15
N GLY A 170 -10.18 20.56 24.28
CA GLY A 170 -9.15 20.03 25.19
C GLY A 170 -9.54 20.09 26.67
N ARG A 171 -10.56 20.88 27.05
CA ARG A 171 -11.09 20.96 28.41
C ARG A 171 -12.25 19.98 28.67
N THR A 172 -12.67 19.23 27.66
CA THR A 172 -13.74 18.24 27.79
C THR A 172 -13.18 16.89 28.24
N THR A 173 -14.05 16.03 28.80
CA THR A 173 -13.70 14.65 29.13
C THR A 173 -13.17 13.89 27.91
N LEU A 174 -13.74 14.13 26.73
CA LEU A 174 -13.28 13.53 25.47
C LEU A 174 -11.91 14.06 25.06
N GLY A 175 -11.68 15.38 25.16
CA GLY A 175 -10.39 16.00 24.88
C GLY A 175 -9.25 15.49 25.75
N TYR A 176 -9.54 15.04 26.97
CA TYR A 176 -8.56 14.37 27.83
C TYR A 176 -8.44 12.86 27.54
N THR A 177 -9.56 12.17 27.34
CA THR A 177 -9.60 10.70 27.26
C THR A 177 -9.11 10.17 25.92
N VAL A 178 -9.43 10.83 24.81
CA VAL A 178 -9.08 10.38 23.45
C VAL A 178 -7.56 10.38 23.22
N PRO A 179 -6.79 11.45 23.55
CA PRO A 179 -5.33 11.41 23.43
C PRO A 179 -4.69 10.35 24.32
N LYS A 180 -5.22 10.13 25.54
CA LYS A 180 -4.70 9.10 26.46
C LYS A 180 -4.88 7.69 25.91
N LEU A 181 -6.08 7.36 25.43
CA LEU A 181 -6.37 6.08 24.79
C LEU A 181 -5.53 5.88 23.54
N SER A 182 -5.47 6.88 22.67
CA SER A 182 -4.70 6.78 21.43
C SER A 182 -3.20 6.66 21.70
N GLY A 183 -2.64 7.41 22.65
CA GLY A 183 -1.25 7.27 23.09
C GLY A 183 -0.95 5.87 23.63
N THR A 184 -1.90 5.26 24.36
CA THR A 184 -1.78 3.87 24.83
C THR A 184 -1.75 2.89 23.65
N ILE A 185 -2.67 3.05 22.69
CA ILE A 185 -2.73 2.21 21.48
C ILE A 185 -1.45 2.36 20.67
N LEU A 186 -0.98 3.58 20.42
CA LEU A 186 0.26 3.84 19.69
C LEU A 186 1.48 3.25 20.41
N THR A 187 1.51 3.29 21.74
CA THR A 187 2.57 2.64 22.54
C THR A 187 2.57 1.12 22.33
N ILE A 188 1.39 0.49 22.33
CA ILE A 188 1.25 -0.94 22.01
C ILE A 188 1.70 -1.21 20.57
N CYS A 189 1.33 -0.35 19.61
CA CYS A 189 1.77 -0.46 18.22
C CYS A 189 3.30 -0.38 18.07
N LEU A 190 4.01 0.39 18.91
CA LEU A 190 5.48 0.43 18.91
C LEU A 190 6.11 -0.92 19.31
N LEU A 191 5.44 -1.70 20.17
CA LEU A 191 5.87 -3.09 20.45
C LEU A 191 5.75 -3.97 19.21
N PHE A 192 4.63 -3.87 18.48
CA PHE A 192 4.46 -4.59 17.21
C PHE A 192 5.39 -4.08 16.10
N LEU A 193 5.76 -2.79 16.12
CA LEU A 193 6.80 -2.27 15.24
C LEU A 193 8.13 -3.00 15.48
N SER A 194 8.46 -3.33 16.73
CA SER A 194 9.66 -4.12 17.05
C SER A 194 9.62 -5.52 16.41
N VAL A 195 8.44 -6.14 16.35
CA VAL A 195 8.23 -7.41 15.63
C VAL A 195 8.45 -7.22 14.12
N ILE A 196 7.93 -6.14 13.54
CA ILE A 196 8.14 -5.80 12.12
C ILE A 196 9.63 -5.59 11.83
N LEU A 197 10.36 -4.88 12.69
CA LEU A 197 11.80 -4.68 12.56
C LEU A 197 12.58 -5.98 12.64
N PHE A 198 12.17 -6.90 13.51
CA PHE A 198 12.75 -8.23 13.59
C PHE A 198 12.52 -9.03 12.30
N LEU A 199 11.28 -9.04 11.78
CA LEU A 199 10.97 -9.69 10.49
C LEU A 199 11.76 -9.07 9.34
N ASP A 200 11.83 -7.74 9.27
CA ASP A 200 12.65 -7.03 8.28
C ASP A 200 14.12 -7.45 8.39
N TYR A 201 14.68 -7.55 9.60
CA TYR A 201 16.05 -8.05 9.80
C TYR A 201 16.25 -9.49 9.31
N VAL A 202 15.28 -10.38 9.53
CA VAL A 202 15.36 -11.79 9.11
C VAL A 202 15.29 -11.94 7.59
N TYR A 203 14.38 -11.22 6.92
CA TYR A 203 14.15 -11.35 5.48
C TYR A 203 15.01 -10.44 4.62
N LYS A 204 15.58 -9.37 5.17
CA LYS A 204 16.49 -8.47 4.45
C LYS A 204 17.78 -9.20 4.07
N PRO A 205 18.26 -9.06 2.84
CA PRO A 205 19.49 -9.71 2.40
C PRO A 205 20.68 -9.27 3.23
N LYS A 206 21.67 -10.17 3.35
CA LYS A 206 22.92 -9.87 4.05
C LYS A 206 23.58 -8.63 3.45
N ARG A 207 24.15 -7.79 4.32
CA ARG A 207 24.88 -6.58 3.93
C ARG A 207 25.99 -6.92 2.91
N PRO A 208 25.99 -6.30 1.71
CA PRO A 208 27.09 -6.39 0.75
C PRO A 208 28.41 -5.87 1.33
N LYS A 209 29.56 -6.24 0.74
CA LYS A 209 30.87 -5.84 1.29
C LYS A 209 31.08 -4.33 1.16
N GLU A 210 30.53 -3.75 0.10
CA GLU A 210 30.62 -2.36 -0.36
C GLU A 210 29.87 -1.39 0.57
N VAL A 211 28.83 -1.88 1.25
CA VAL A 211 27.97 -1.07 2.12
C VAL A 211 28.61 -0.94 3.50
N SER A 212 28.86 0.27 4.01
CA SER A 212 29.47 0.46 5.34
C SER A 212 28.75 -0.31 6.46
N ARG A 213 29.51 -0.90 7.37
CA ARG A 213 28.97 -1.57 8.58
C ARG A 213 28.15 -0.60 9.44
N LEU A 214 28.56 0.66 9.50
CA LEU A 214 27.82 1.71 10.22
C LEU A 214 26.44 1.93 9.61
N LYS A 215 26.32 1.99 8.28
CA LYS A 215 25.03 2.11 7.59
C LYS A 215 24.10 0.93 7.89
N ALA A 216 24.65 -0.29 7.93
CA ALA A 216 23.87 -1.47 8.29
C ALA A 216 23.39 -1.45 9.75
N PHE A 217 24.27 -1.04 10.68
CA PHE A 217 23.92 -0.88 12.10
C PHE A 217 22.87 0.22 12.32
N LEU A 218 22.94 1.32 11.56
CA LEU A 218 21.99 2.42 11.64
C LEU A 218 20.65 2.13 10.96
N SER A 219 20.55 1.11 10.09
CA SER A 219 19.34 0.85 9.30
C SER A 219 18.06 0.66 10.13
N PRO A 220 18.05 -0.05 11.27
CA PRO A 220 16.85 -0.15 12.12
C PRO A 220 16.40 1.21 12.68
N PHE A 221 17.32 2.15 12.89
CA PHE A 221 17.00 3.49 13.40
C PHE A 221 16.40 4.40 12.31
N GLU A 222 16.53 4.05 11.04
CA GLU A 222 15.93 4.82 9.93
C GLU A 222 14.41 4.88 10.02
N PHE A 223 13.77 3.94 10.73
CA PHE A 223 12.32 3.92 10.95
C PHE A 223 11.81 5.14 11.74
N ILE A 224 12.68 5.91 12.40
CA ILE A 224 12.32 7.23 12.93
C ILE A 224 11.83 8.18 11.83
N LEU A 225 12.26 7.95 10.58
CA LEU A 225 11.82 8.71 9.41
C LEU A 225 10.43 8.29 8.92
N MET A 226 9.80 7.26 9.50
CA MET A 226 8.50 6.74 9.04
C MET A 226 7.40 7.82 8.95
N PRO A 227 7.24 8.77 9.88
CA PRO A 227 6.26 9.84 9.72
C PRO A 227 6.55 10.72 8.51
N ILE A 228 7.82 11.04 8.24
CA ILE A 228 8.22 11.87 7.10
C ILE A 228 8.07 11.09 5.80
N ALA A 229 8.57 9.86 5.76
CA ALA A 229 8.47 8.97 4.60
C ALA A 229 7.02 8.63 4.27
N GLY A 230 6.18 8.36 5.27
CA GLY A 230 4.76 8.08 5.10
C GLY A 230 3.98 9.28 4.57
N PHE A 231 4.39 10.51 4.90
CA PHE A 231 3.78 11.70 4.33
C PHE A 231 4.12 11.83 2.84
N PHE A 232 5.41 11.88 2.50
CA PHE A 232 5.88 12.14 1.14
C PHE A 232 5.73 10.94 0.19
N PHE A 233 5.83 9.72 0.72
CA PHE A 233 5.77 8.46 -0.03
C PHE A 233 4.62 7.59 0.49
N SER A 234 3.48 8.17 0.85
CA SER A 234 2.22 7.42 0.94
C SER A 234 1.03 8.37 0.84
N ALA A 235 0.92 9.30 1.78
CA ALA A 235 -0.23 10.20 1.88
C ALA A 235 -0.31 11.19 0.70
N LEU A 236 0.79 11.88 0.39
CA LEU A 236 0.83 12.87 -0.70
C LEU A 236 0.62 12.26 -2.09
N PRO A 237 1.29 11.16 -2.50
CA PRO A 237 1.00 10.52 -3.79
C PRO A 237 -0.46 10.07 -3.90
N GLY A 238 -1.04 9.56 -2.81
CA GLY A 238 -2.45 9.18 -2.76
C GLY A 238 -3.39 10.37 -2.95
N LEU A 239 -3.13 11.48 -2.26
CA LEU A 239 -3.90 12.71 -2.43
C LEU A 239 -3.76 13.27 -3.85
N ASP A 240 -2.55 13.27 -4.42
CA ASP A 240 -2.32 13.72 -5.80
C ASP A 240 -3.12 12.88 -6.79
N ALA A 241 -3.05 11.54 -6.70
CA ALA A 241 -3.83 10.64 -7.56
C ALA A 241 -5.35 10.87 -7.43
N HIS A 242 -5.87 10.91 -6.20
CA HIS A 242 -7.31 11.06 -5.95
C HIS A 242 -7.82 12.42 -6.44
N THR A 243 -7.11 13.52 -6.12
CA THR A 243 -7.53 14.87 -6.53
C THR A 243 -7.42 15.08 -8.03
N ARG A 244 -6.42 14.50 -8.70
CA ARG A 244 -6.33 14.48 -10.16
C ARG A 244 -7.55 13.82 -10.79
N LEU A 245 -7.95 12.65 -10.30
CA LEU A 245 -9.14 11.95 -10.79
C LEU A 245 -10.40 12.80 -10.58
N MET A 246 -10.58 13.38 -9.39
CA MET A 246 -11.71 14.28 -9.09
C MET A 246 -11.77 15.50 -10.01
N LEU A 247 -10.61 16.02 -10.43
CA LEU A 247 -10.48 17.18 -11.31
C LEU A 247 -10.39 16.81 -12.80
N GLY A 248 -10.57 15.54 -13.18
CA GLY A 248 -10.49 15.07 -14.57
C GLY A 248 -9.09 15.14 -15.20
N LYS A 249 -8.04 15.24 -14.38
CA LYS A 249 -6.63 15.27 -14.82
C LYS A 249 -6.05 13.86 -14.88
N TYR A 250 -6.46 13.09 -15.89
CA TYR A 250 -6.05 11.70 -16.07
C TYR A 250 -4.52 11.54 -16.19
N MET A 251 -4.02 10.42 -15.69
CA MET A 251 -2.61 10.06 -15.73
C MET A 251 -2.32 9.09 -16.88
N GLU A 252 -1.11 9.18 -17.42
CA GLU A 252 -0.55 8.20 -18.34
C GLU A 252 0.38 7.23 -17.59
N TYR A 253 0.49 6.00 -18.08
CA TYR A 253 1.40 5.03 -17.50
C TYR A 253 2.86 5.44 -17.75
N ARG A 254 3.63 5.54 -16.68
CA ARG A 254 5.08 5.78 -16.72
C ARG A 254 5.82 4.60 -16.11
N VAL A 255 6.75 3.99 -16.85
CA VAL A 255 7.60 2.91 -16.33
C VAL A 255 8.47 3.43 -15.17
N THR A 256 8.53 2.68 -14.06
CA THR A 256 9.42 3.00 -12.94
C THR A 256 10.84 2.55 -13.26
N GLU A 257 11.79 3.49 -13.12
CA GLU A 257 13.22 3.22 -13.26
C GLU A 257 13.69 2.34 -12.08
N LYS A 258 14.60 1.40 -12.36
CA LYS A 258 15.19 0.46 -11.39
C LYS A 258 16.68 0.29 -11.73
N VAL A 259 17.42 1.40 -11.69
CA VAL A 259 18.83 1.50 -12.12
C VAL A 259 19.74 1.75 -10.92
#